data_AF-A0AAV5WRM9-F1
#
_entry.id   AF-A0AAV5WRM9-F1
#
_cell.length_a   1.000
_cell.length_b   1.000
_cell.length_c   1.000
_cell.angle_alpha   90.00
_cell.angle_beta   90.00
_cell.angle_gamma   90.00
#
_symmetry.space_group_name_H-M   'P 1'
#
loop_
_entity.id
_entity.type
_entity.pdbx_description
1 polymer ?
#
loop_
_entity_poly.entity_id
_entity_poly.type
_entity_poly.pdbx_seq_one_letter_code
_entity_poly.pdbx_strand_id
1 'polypeptide(L)'
;VSSMAPSMRDYPSFKEYADAQREIGSCAEDFKATMKTSFKWGSGIGVPFGVYCAYRMGHRRPTQFVAKAFAVTLTTTMAFGCMGLMTATYNCLRVKM
;
A
#
# COMPACT_ATOMS: atom_id res chain seq x y z
N VAL A 1 32.31 -3.27 -6.25
CA VAL A 1 32.33 -4.30 -7.30
C VAL A 1 32.17 -5.65 -6.64
N SER A 2 31.00 -6.26 -6.73
CA SER A 2 30.88 -7.73 -6.77
C SER A 2 29.53 -8.07 -7.41
N SER A 3 29.67 -8.58 -8.63
CA SER A 3 28.70 -9.11 -9.58
C SER A 3 27.46 -9.79 -8.99
N MET A 4 26.30 -9.19 -9.27
CA MET A 4 24.99 -9.83 -9.12
C MET A 4 24.63 -10.51 -10.44
N ALA A 5 25.03 -11.78 -10.60
CA ALA A 5 24.56 -12.62 -11.69
C ALA A 5 23.15 -13.14 -11.33
N PRO A 6 22.12 -12.96 -12.19
CA PRO A 6 20.82 -13.58 -11.96
C PRO A 6 20.92 -15.05 -12.34
N SER A 7 21.07 -15.94 -11.34
CA SER A 7 20.86 -17.36 -11.58
C SER A 7 19.39 -17.57 -11.95
N MET A 8 19.16 -17.98 -13.19
CA MET A 8 17.89 -18.51 -13.67
C MET A 8 17.43 -19.61 -12.72
N ARG A 9 16.45 -19.33 -11.87
CA ARG A 9 15.73 -20.32 -11.07
C ARG A 9 14.33 -20.42 -11.63
N ASP A 10 13.99 -21.64 -12.04
CA ASP A 10 12.66 -22.09 -12.42
C ASP A 10 11.57 -21.38 -11.63
N TYR A 11 10.61 -20.81 -12.35
CA TYR A 11 9.38 -20.29 -11.77
C TYR A 11 8.73 -21.46 -10.98
N PRO A 12 8.67 -21.40 -9.65
CA PRO A 12 7.99 -22.42 -8.86
C PRO A 12 6.57 -22.56 -9.37
N SER A 13 6.09 -23.79 -9.45
CA SER A 13 4.69 -24.03 -9.78
C SER A 13 3.81 -23.30 -8.77
N PHE A 14 2.61 -22.84 -9.16
CA PHE A 14 1.65 -22.20 -8.24
C PHE A 14 1.42 -23.01 -6.95
N LYS A 15 1.61 -24.34 -7.04
CA LYS A 15 1.52 -25.27 -5.92
C LYS A 15 2.68 -25.13 -4.93
N GLU A 16 3.94 -25.08 -5.40
CA GLU A 16 5.11 -24.85 -4.53
C GLU A 16 5.08 -23.48 -3.85
N TYR A 17 4.58 -22.46 -4.54
CA TYR A 17 4.34 -21.15 -3.94
C TYR A 17 3.29 -21.19 -2.82
N ALA A 18 2.17 -21.90 -3.04
CA ALA A 18 1.11 -22.03 -2.05
C ALA A 18 1.55 -22.84 -0.82
N ASP A 19 2.38 -23.87 -1.03
CA ASP A 19 2.93 -24.68 0.04
C ASP A 19 4.01 -23.92 0.83
N ALA A 20 4.89 -23.15 0.16
CA ALA A 20 5.84 -22.26 0.83
C ALA A 20 5.14 -21.14 1.63
N GLN A 21 4.06 -20.56 1.10
CA GLN A 21 3.24 -19.59 1.84
C GLN A 21 2.50 -20.22 3.04
N ARG A 22 2.16 -21.51 3.00
CA ARG A 22 1.60 -22.25 4.14
C ARG A 22 2.65 -22.58 5.19
N GLU A 23 3.88 -22.94 4.78
CA GLU A 23 4.97 -23.29 5.70
C GLU A 23 5.55 -22.09 6.45
N ILE A 24 5.62 -20.93 5.82
CA ILE A 24 6.24 -19.72 6.41
C ILE A 24 5.39 -19.11 7.53
N GLY A 25 4.15 -19.56 7.67
CA GLY A 25 3.25 -19.04 8.67
C GLY A 25 2.78 -17.63 8.32
N SER A 26 1.58 -17.30 8.80
CA SER A 26 0.81 -16.15 8.35
C SER A 26 1.61 -14.84 8.38
N CYS A 27 1.99 -14.37 7.19
CA CYS A 27 2.47 -13.01 6.90
C CYS A 27 1.49 -11.89 7.35
N ALA A 28 0.36 -12.25 7.98
CA ALA A 28 -0.69 -11.36 8.42
C ALA A 28 -0.20 -10.29 9.40
N GLU A 29 0.76 -10.58 10.27
CA GLU A 29 1.29 -9.58 11.22
C GLU A 29 2.09 -8.48 10.48
N ASP A 30 3.03 -8.84 9.60
CA ASP A 30 3.81 -7.90 8.80
C ASP A 30 2.97 -7.17 7.76
N PHE A 31 2.01 -7.88 7.16
CA PHE A 31 1.00 -7.29 6.29
C PHE A 31 0.16 -6.25 7.03
N LYS A 32 -0.32 -6.58 8.24
CA LYS A 32 -1.12 -5.68 9.07
C LYS A 32 -0.29 -4.48 9.54
N ALA A 33 0.98 -4.67 9.90
CA ALA A 33 1.89 -3.59 10.27
C ALA A 33 2.15 -2.63 9.08
N THR A 34 2.39 -3.18 7.89
CA THR A 34 2.61 -2.42 6.67
C THR A 34 1.34 -1.67 6.24
N MET A 35 0.17 -2.31 6.32
CA MET A 35 -1.12 -1.69 6.03
C MET A 35 -1.45 -0.58 7.03
N LYS A 36 -1.22 -0.80 8.33
CA LYS A 36 -1.43 0.22 9.37
C LYS A 36 -0.53 1.44 9.15
N THR A 37 0.72 1.20 8.77
CA THR A 37 1.69 2.26 8.44
C THR A 37 1.25 3.03 7.19
N SER A 38 0.86 2.31 6.15
CA SER A 38 0.37 2.89 4.89
C SER A 38 -0.91 3.71 5.08
N PHE A 39 -1.82 3.24 5.92
CA PHE A 39 -3.02 4.00 6.28
C PHE A 39 -2.69 5.25 7.11
N LYS A 40 -1.74 5.15 8.04
CA LYS A 40 -1.27 6.30 8.83
C LYS A 40 -0.63 7.37 7.94
N TRP A 41 0.19 6.98 6.96
CA TRP A 41 0.77 7.91 5.98
C TRP A 41 -0.27 8.47 5.02
N GLY A 42 -1.16 7.62 4.51
CA GLY A 42 -2.25 8.01 3.61
C GLY A 42 -3.21 9.01 4.23
N SER A 43 -3.64 8.78 5.47
CA SER A 43 -4.47 9.73 6.22
C SER A 43 -3.69 10.98 6.64
N GLY A 44 -2.45 10.82 7.11
CA GLY A 44 -1.61 11.94 7.55
C GLY A 44 -1.29 12.94 6.44
N ILE A 45 -1.11 12.48 5.21
CA ILE A 45 -0.87 13.34 4.03
C ILE A 45 -2.21 13.71 3.36
N GLY A 46 -3.16 12.78 3.32
CA GLY A 46 -4.43 12.93 2.62
C GLY A 46 -5.36 13.97 3.22
N VAL A 47 -5.43 14.06 4.55
CA VAL A 47 -6.27 15.05 5.24
C VAL A 47 -5.82 16.50 4.94
N PRO A 48 -4.55 16.91 5.18
CA PRO A 48 -4.13 18.28 4.88
C PRO A 48 -4.19 18.59 3.38
N PHE A 49 -3.88 17.63 2.51
CA PHE A 49 -3.99 17.80 1.07
C PHE A 49 -5.45 17.97 0.61
N GLY A 50 -6.38 17.18 1.17
CA GLY A 50 -7.81 17.30 0.90
C GLY A 50 -8.40 18.63 1.35
N VAL A 51 -8.00 19.11 2.52
CA VAL A 51 -8.40 20.44 3.01
C VAL A 51 -7.83 21.55 2.12
N TYR A 52 -6.55 21.45 1.73
CA TYR A 52 -5.92 22.41 0.81
C TYR A 52 -6.62 22.46 -0.56
N CYS A 53 -6.89 21.30 -1.16
CA CYS A 53 -7.61 21.22 -2.44
C CYS A 53 -9.02 21.80 -2.34
N ALA A 54 -9.75 21.51 -1.26
CA ALA A 54 -11.09 22.04 -1.04
C ALA A 54 -11.08 23.56 -0.83
N TYR A 55 -10.07 24.09 -0.13
CA TYR A 55 -9.86 25.52 0.07
C TYR A 55 -9.53 26.23 -1.25
N ARG A 56 -8.60 25.66 -2.05
CA ARG A 56 -8.17 26.24 -3.33
C ARG A 56 -9.28 26.25 -4.39
N MET A 57 -10.20 25.28 -4.35
CA MET A 57 -11.33 25.23 -5.29
C MET A 57 -12.43 26.27 -4.98
N GLY A 58 -12.35 27.02 -3.88
CA GLY A 58 -13.21 28.18 -3.63
C GLY A 58 -14.70 27.83 -3.43
N HIS A 59 -15.01 26.60 -2.99
CA HIS A 59 -16.38 26.18 -2.76
C HIS A 59 -17.04 26.98 -1.64
N ARG A 60 -18.02 27.83 -2.00
CA ARG A 60 -18.79 28.65 -1.04
C ARG A 60 -19.78 27.85 -0.19
N ARG A 61 -20.07 26.60 -0.56
CA ARG A 61 -21.01 25.73 0.16
C ARG A 61 -20.25 24.72 1.02
N PRO A 62 -20.53 24.61 2.34
CA PRO A 62 -19.82 23.72 3.24
C PRO A 62 -19.98 22.24 2.86
N THR A 63 -21.13 21.87 2.29
CA THR A 63 -21.38 20.49 1.82
C THR A 63 -20.45 20.07 0.68
N GLN A 64 -20.16 20.97 -0.25
CA GLN A 64 -19.25 20.70 -1.37
C GLN A 64 -17.79 20.66 -0.90
N PHE A 65 -17.44 21.53 0.05
CA PHE A 65 -16.11 21.56 0.66
C PHE A 65 -15.80 20.22 1.34
N VAL A 66 -16.70 19.75 2.21
CA VAL A 66 -16.51 18.49 2.94
C VAL A 66 -16.50 17.31 1.98
N ALA A 67 -17.39 17.26 0.99
CA ALA A 67 -17.42 16.19 0.00
C ALA A 67 -16.11 16.08 -0.81
N LYS A 68 -15.54 17.22 -1.22
CA LYS A 68 -14.26 17.25 -1.96
C LYS A 68 -13.08 16.91 -1.08
N ALA A 69 -13.00 17.49 0.12
CA ALA A 69 -11.94 17.15 1.07
C ALA A 69 -11.95 15.66 1.41
N PHE A 70 -13.13 15.09 1.63
CA PHE A 70 -13.31 13.66 1.89
C PHE A 70 -12.90 12.81 0.68
N ALA A 71 -13.34 13.17 -0.53
CA ALA A 71 -12.97 12.44 -1.75
C ALA A 71 -11.45 12.43 -1.99
N VAL A 72 -10.77 13.55 -1.75
CA VAL A 72 -9.31 13.66 -1.89
C VAL A 72 -8.58 12.87 -0.78
N THR A 73 -9.07 12.94 0.45
CA THR A 73 -8.52 12.18 1.57
C THR A 73 -8.68 10.68 1.34
N LEU A 74 -9.82 10.24 0.82
CA LEU A 74 -10.11 8.83 0.57
C LEU A 74 -9.29 8.29 -0.60
N THR A 75 -9.16 9.06 -1.68
CA THR A 75 -8.33 8.67 -2.84
C THR A 75 -6.85 8.58 -2.49
N THR A 76 -6.31 9.55 -1.73
CA THR A 76 -4.92 9.49 -1.25
C THR A 76 -4.69 8.32 -0.30
N THR A 77 -5.61 8.07 0.64
CA THR A 77 -5.54 6.92 1.55
C THR A 77 -5.60 5.59 0.78
N MET A 78 -6.45 5.49 -0.25
CA MET A 78 -6.48 4.32 -1.14
C MET A 78 -5.18 4.15 -1.93
N ALA A 79 -4.61 5.24 -2.48
CA ALA A 79 -3.37 5.16 -3.24
C ALA A 79 -2.20 4.66 -2.39
N PHE A 80 -2.03 5.20 -1.18
CA PHE A 80 -1.05 4.70 -0.22
C PHE A 80 -1.38 3.30 0.28
N GLY A 81 -2.66 2.97 0.43
CA GLY A 81 -3.13 1.62 0.74
C GLY A 81 -2.71 0.61 -0.33
N CYS A 82 -2.92 0.90 -1.62
CA CYS A 82 -2.50 0.05 -2.73
C CYS A 82 -0.98 -0.11 -2.81
N MET A 83 -0.22 0.97 -2.60
CA MET A 83 1.24 0.90 -2.51
C MET A 83 1.71 0.04 -1.33
N GLY A 84 1.07 0.18 -0.18
CA GLY A 84 1.29 -0.67 1.00
C GLY A 84 0.97 -2.13 0.74
N LEU A 85 -0.13 -2.40 0.05
CA LEU A 85 -0.58 -3.75 -0.32
C LEU A 85 0.42 -4.40 -1.26
N MET A 86 0.87 -3.69 -2.32
CA MET A 86 1.91 -4.17 -3.23
C MET A 86 3.25 -4.38 -2.54
N THR A 87 3.64 -3.50 -1.63
CA THR A 87 4.91 -3.63 -0.89
C THR A 87 4.88 -4.79 0.08
N ALA A 88 3.76 -4.96 0.81
CA ALA A 88 3.57 -6.06 1.74
C ALA A 88 3.50 -7.40 1.01
N THR A 89 2.77 -7.48 -0.11
CA THR A 89 2.73 -8.71 -0.92
C THR A 89 4.08 -8.99 -1.57
N TYR A 90 4.79 -7.97 -2.07
CA TYR A 90 6.13 -8.14 -2.62
C TYR A 90 7.10 -8.69 -1.57
N ASN A 91 7.16 -8.08 -0.37
CA ASN A 91 8.03 -8.55 0.72
C ASN A 91 7.65 -9.96 1.20
N CYS A 92 6.35 -10.27 1.22
CA CYS A 92 5.87 -11.59 1.57
C CYS A 92 6.16 -12.67 0.50
N LEU A 93 6.23 -12.28 -0.77
CA LEU A 93 6.60 -13.15 -1.89
C LEU A 93 8.12 -13.23 -2.09
N ARG A 94 8.88 -12.30 -1.50
CA ARG A 94 10.36 -12.22 -1.53
C ARG A 94 11.05 -13.10 -0.48
N VAL A 95 10.39 -14.19 -0.08
CA VAL A 95 11.07 -15.26 0.64
C VAL A 95 12.22 -15.70 -0.26
N LYS A 96 13.45 -15.57 0.26
CA LYS A 96 14.66 -15.99 -0.43
C LYS A 96 14.48 -17.43 -0.89
N MET A 97 14.25 -17.63 -2.18
CA MET A 97 14.67 -18.86 -2.84
C MET A 97 16.18 -18.83 -2.95
#